data_AF-A0AAD9GEA6-F1
#
_entry.id   AF-A0AAD9GEA6-F1
#
_cell.length_a   1.000
_cell.length_b   1.000
_cell.length_c   1.000
_cell.angle_alpha   90.00
_cell.angle_beta   90.00
_cell.angle_gamma   90.00
#
_symmetry.space_group_name_H-M   'P 1'
#
loop_
_entity.id
_entity.type
_entity.pdbx_description
1 polymer ?
#
loop_
_entity_poly.entity_id
_entity_poly.type
_entity_poly.pdbx_seq_one_letter_code
_entity_poly.pdbx_strand_id
1 'polypeptide(L)'
;MPASSARPDAAQPFGGTVPGDASLLEVVNVKKLIQSRCLDIEELFDSLKRTEKQEMVFQRLPFVLRRRAMSHNPFRVPKGLRLHLATEMSRSVPKCTKRLRKDSRKRLNRLEEYRNRCARNRWLETHLYNAKRFVMGSFWGFRMALRTAQKCRRRCLRYSKRHCIVHDMSYVRVVHVSGRLSDLRQAFSNVFADSSLMFADHYLSGTYRSQAFAYATTETSHRLICPVHFIWIPPRVPPLDSPQTDDVRQIWFFVHPSAVVEFCDTIRDLQHDLECTLLNDFCIFEVMGPISAFLLRAILKVDESLSTGNSLWKKLNPANIDIPPSYVMPLHVLDLNIYGNLRPSFKLGSICRQNFGSEQFLSDAVTSEERHCLCDFKSPNNFAIVNKINVPRLRRRNYSTLVAKLLNTLNVKYPDCKANGSPNGGAPPSLGVTRSVAGSTDTPEHQKRQGYNRVSVASSDTSATNDKCEDSIVHNTSPHVPIWLIRRGDALGGFDVVVPAGTIARKLWIMCNRYGALGIGLEERHMLYAENNQPMFPQDYPDTLAGQRHLRAKES
;
A
#
# COMPACT_ATOMS: atom_id res chain seq x y z
N MET A 1 66.14 -23.98 -66.40
CA MET A 1 65.69 -25.37 -66.22
C MET A 1 66.34 -25.93 -64.96
N PRO A 2 65.65 -26.65 -64.06
CA PRO A 2 64.19 -26.79 -63.93
C PRO A 2 63.66 -26.40 -62.52
N ALA A 3 62.36 -26.60 -62.35
CA ALA A 3 61.46 -26.15 -61.30
C ALA A 3 61.62 -26.75 -59.88
N SER A 4 61.11 -26.02 -58.88
CA SER A 4 60.24 -26.52 -57.78
C SER A 4 59.95 -25.38 -56.79
N SER A 5 58.75 -25.18 -56.23
CA SER A 5 57.38 -25.50 -56.64
C SER A 5 56.45 -24.59 -55.81
N ALA A 6 55.31 -24.19 -56.35
CA ALA A 6 54.40 -23.31 -55.61
C ALA A 6 53.68 -24.04 -54.48
N ARG A 7 53.55 -23.39 -53.31
CA ARG A 7 52.42 -23.60 -52.39
C ARG A 7 51.77 -22.25 -52.10
N PRO A 8 50.45 -22.12 -52.29
CA PRO A 8 49.71 -20.90 -51.98
C PRO A 8 49.35 -20.82 -50.49
N ASP A 9 48.81 -19.67 -50.09
CA ASP A 9 47.95 -19.46 -48.91
C ASP A 9 48.56 -19.76 -47.52
N ALA A 10 49.60 -19.01 -47.16
CA ALA A 10 49.78 -18.61 -45.77
C ALA A 10 48.98 -17.32 -45.53
N ALA A 11 48.00 -17.36 -44.62
CA ALA A 11 47.07 -16.26 -44.37
C ALA A 11 47.82 -14.95 -44.00
N GLN A 12 47.54 -13.87 -44.72
CA GLN A 12 47.97 -12.53 -44.29
C GLN A 12 47.23 -12.17 -42.98
N PRO A 13 47.94 -11.89 -41.88
CA PRO A 13 47.30 -11.38 -40.69
C PRO A 13 46.75 -9.97 -40.96
N PHE A 14 45.45 -9.79 -40.73
CA PHE A 14 44.82 -8.47 -40.75
C PHE A 14 45.36 -7.62 -39.58
N GLY A 15 46.42 -6.86 -39.86
CA GLY A 15 46.98 -5.85 -38.96
C GLY A 15 48.01 -6.39 -37.95
N GLY A 16 49.28 -5.98 -38.12
CA GLY A 16 50.36 -6.22 -37.15
C GLY A 16 51.60 -6.83 -37.79
N THR A 17 52.69 -6.06 -37.81
CA THR A 17 53.98 -6.40 -38.44
C THR A 17 54.86 -7.32 -37.58
N VAL A 18 56.01 -7.72 -38.15
CA VAL A 18 57.02 -8.60 -37.54
C VAL A 18 57.45 -8.09 -36.15
N PRO A 19 57.51 -8.95 -35.12
CA PRO A 19 57.97 -8.54 -33.79
C PRO A 19 59.49 -8.36 -33.78
N GLY A 20 59.97 -7.12 -33.70
CA GLY A 20 61.42 -6.85 -33.56
C GLY A 20 61.88 -5.42 -33.84
N ASP A 21 61.11 -4.60 -34.58
CA ASP A 21 61.52 -3.23 -34.90
C ASP A 21 61.47 -2.31 -33.68
N ALA A 22 62.61 -2.09 -33.04
CA ALA A 22 62.76 -1.18 -31.90
C ALA A 22 62.44 0.30 -32.24
N SER A 23 62.47 0.65 -33.53
CA SER A 23 62.07 1.94 -34.10
C SER A 23 60.56 2.20 -34.10
N LEU A 24 59.74 1.14 -33.99
CA LEU A 24 58.26 1.18 -33.95
C LEU A 24 57.70 0.84 -32.56
N LEU A 25 58.54 0.76 -31.53
CA LEU A 25 58.08 0.72 -30.15
C LEU A 25 57.37 2.04 -29.81
N GLU A 26 56.05 2.00 -29.67
CA GLU A 26 55.30 3.10 -29.05
C GLU A 26 55.77 3.26 -27.59
N VAL A 27 56.73 4.16 -27.36
CA VAL A 27 57.23 4.46 -26.01
C VAL A 27 56.15 5.21 -25.23
N VAL A 28 55.27 4.45 -24.58
CA VAL A 28 54.19 4.99 -23.77
C VAL A 28 54.77 5.78 -22.61
N ASN A 29 54.61 7.10 -22.64
CA ASN A 29 54.97 7.98 -21.54
C ASN A 29 54.06 7.72 -20.33
N VAL A 30 54.53 6.85 -19.42
CA VAL A 30 53.79 6.41 -18.22
C VAL A 30 53.32 7.59 -17.37
N LYS A 31 54.14 8.65 -17.23
CA LYS A 31 53.76 9.87 -16.49
C LYS A 31 52.56 10.56 -17.14
N LYS A 32 52.57 10.74 -18.47
CA LYS A 32 51.46 11.35 -19.22
C LYS A 32 50.19 10.48 -19.17
N LEU A 33 50.34 9.15 -19.22
CA LEU A 33 49.22 8.20 -19.12
C LEU A 33 48.58 8.16 -17.73
N ILE A 34 49.37 8.20 -16.67
CA ILE A 34 48.86 8.29 -15.29
C ILE A 34 48.22 9.65 -15.06
N GLN A 35 48.82 10.74 -15.55
CA GLN A 35 48.24 12.08 -15.44
C GLN A 35 46.88 12.19 -16.15
N SER A 36 46.71 11.62 -17.34
CA SER A 36 45.43 11.65 -18.05
C SER A 36 44.34 10.77 -17.42
N ARG A 37 44.72 9.73 -16.66
CA ARG A 37 43.80 8.81 -15.96
C ARG A 37 43.72 9.02 -14.45
N CYS A 38 44.31 10.08 -13.90
CA CYS A 38 44.40 10.31 -12.46
C CYS A 38 43.01 10.36 -11.81
N LEU A 39 42.07 11.08 -12.45
CA LEU A 39 40.68 11.18 -12.02
C LEU A 39 39.94 9.83 -12.04
N ASP A 40 40.12 9.03 -13.09
CA ASP A 40 39.51 7.69 -13.19
C ASP A 40 40.02 6.75 -12.08
N ILE A 41 41.32 6.83 -11.80
CA ILE A 41 41.99 6.06 -10.76
C ILE A 41 41.51 6.50 -9.36
N GLU A 42 41.39 7.81 -9.12
CA GLU A 42 40.85 8.37 -7.88
C GLU A 42 39.38 8.00 -7.66
N GLU A 43 38.52 8.11 -8.69
CA GLU A 43 37.12 7.68 -8.62
C GLU A 43 37.00 6.17 -8.34
N LEU A 44 37.83 5.35 -8.99
CA LEU A 44 37.89 3.92 -8.73
C LEU A 44 38.27 3.63 -7.28
N PHE A 45 39.34 4.25 -6.76
CA PHE A 45 39.75 4.09 -5.37
C PHE A 45 38.67 4.55 -4.38
N ASP A 46 37.97 5.64 -4.65
CA ASP A 46 36.88 6.11 -3.79
C ASP A 46 35.65 5.21 -3.85
N SER A 47 35.35 4.61 -5.00
CA SER A 47 34.32 3.58 -5.16
C SER A 47 34.66 2.29 -4.37
N LEU A 48 35.93 1.87 -4.40
CA LEU A 48 36.44 0.73 -3.64
C LEU A 48 36.42 0.99 -2.12
N LYS A 49 36.95 2.13 -1.66
CA LYS A 49 36.93 2.54 -0.22
C LYS A 49 35.52 2.59 0.37
N ARG A 50 34.49 2.95 -0.41
CA ARG A 50 33.08 2.92 0.01
C ARG A 50 32.58 1.49 0.28
N THR A 51 33.19 0.50 -0.37
CA THR A 51 32.85 -0.93 -0.29
C THR A 51 33.61 -1.64 0.83
N GLU A 52 34.88 -1.29 1.05
CA GLU A 52 35.76 -1.89 2.07
C GLU A 52 35.33 -1.58 3.52
N LYS A 53 34.76 -0.40 3.79
CA LYS A 53 34.32 0.06 5.13
C LYS A 53 33.18 -0.78 5.76
N GLN A 54 32.83 -1.94 5.22
CA GLN A 54 31.66 -2.73 5.60
C GLN A 54 32.06 -4.18 5.91
N GLU A 55 32.51 -4.39 7.14
CA GLU A 55 33.05 -5.65 7.68
C GLU A 55 32.12 -6.86 7.51
N MET A 56 30.80 -6.64 7.46
CA MET A 56 29.79 -7.72 7.42
C MET A 56 28.88 -7.57 6.20
N VAL A 57 28.62 -8.65 5.48
CA VAL A 57 27.78 -8.71 4.26
C VAL A 57 26.43 -8.02 4.41
N PHE A 58 25.79 -8.10 5.59
CA PHE A 58 24.48 -7.49 5.81
C PHE A 58 24.51 -5.95 5.95
N GLN A 59 25.70 -5.36 6.09
CA GLN A 59 25.89 -3.90 6.09
C GLN A 59 25.83 -3.33 4.66
N ARG A 60 26.11 -4.14 3.62
CA ARG A 60 25.96 -3.77 2.18
C ARG A 60 24.54 -3.36 1.80
N LEU A 61 23.55 -3.74 2.59
CA LEU A 61 22.16 -3.32 2.41
C LEU A 61 21.97 -1.84 2.83
N PRO A 62 21.23 -1.03 2.05
CA PRO A 62 20.77 0.29 2.48
C PRO A 62 20.07 0.25 3.84
N PHE A 63 20.29 1.25 4.71
CA PHE A 63 19.83 1.23 6.11
C PHE A 63 18.32 0.96 6.27
N VAL A 64 17.49 1.41 5.33
CA VAL A 64 16.03 1.20 5.29
C VAL A 64 15.66 -0.29 5.18
N LEU A 65 16.48 -1.07 4.49
CA LEU A 65 16.32 -2.52 4.31
C LEU A 65 16.95 -3.32 5.47
N ARG A 66 17.96 -2.78 6.16
CA ARG A 66 18.61 -3.45 7.30
C ARG A 66 17.59 -3.81 8.39
N ARG A 67 17.77 -4.98 9.01
CA ARG A 67 17.00 -5.45 10.17
C ARG A 67 17.96 -5.88 11.29
N ARG A 68 17.64 -5.54 12.55
CA ARG A 68 18.44 -5.92 13.74
C ARG A 68 18.67 -7.44 13.89
N ALA A 69 17.84 -8.26 13.25
CA ALA A 69 17.93 -9.72 13.31
C ALA A 69 18.76 -10.36 12.18
N MET A 70 19.35 -9.58 11.25
CA MET A 70 20.15 -10.15 10.16
C MET A 70 21.40 -10.86 10.66
N SER A 71 22.07 -10.33 11.69
CA SER A 71 23.27 -10.90 12.30
C SER A 71 23.11 -12.30 12.91
N HIS A 72 21.89 -12.78 13.12
CA HIS A 72 21.62 -14.13 13.66
C HIS A 72 20.52 -14.90 12.92
N ASN A 73 19.96 -14.35 11.84
CA ASN A 73 18.93 -15.01 11.04
C ASN A 73 19.12 -14.71 9.55
N PRO A 74 19.74 -15.63 8.78
CA PRO A 74 20.03 -15.41 7.37
C PRO A 74 18.77 -15.24 6.52
N PHE A 75 17.62 -15.78 6.93
CA PHE A 75 16.35 -15.60 6.22
C PHE A 75 15.81 -14.16 6.27
N ARG A 76 16.36 -13.29 7.13
CA ARG A 76 16.04 -11.85 7.17
C ARG A 76 16.80 -11.01 6.15
N VAL A 77 17.71 -11.62 5.39
CA VAL A 77 18.50 -11.00 4.32
C VAL A 77 17.98 -11.46 2.93
N PRO A 78 18.08 -10.63 1.86
CA PRO A 78 17.69 -11.00 0.50
C PRO A 78 18.41 -12.26 -0.01
N LYS A 79 17.75 -13.05 -0.86
CA LYS A 79 18.20 -14.39 -1.27
C LYS A 79 19.68 -14.47 -1.67
N GLY A 80 20.16 -13.60 -2.56
CA GLY A 80 21.56 -13.63 -3.05
C GLY A 80 22.63 -13.35 -1.99
N LEU A 81 22.31 -12.62 -0.92
CA LEU A 81 23.24 -12.35 0.18
C LEU A 81 23.16 -13.42 1.30
N ARG A 82 22.23 -14.38 1.23
CA ARG A 82 22.06 -15.40 2.28
C ARG A 82 23.22 -16.36 2.37
N LEU A 83 23.81 -16.74 1.25
CA LEU A 83 24.94 -17.68 1.20
C LEU A 83 26.16 -17.07 1.92
N HIS A 84 26.60 -15.91 1.43
CA HIS A 84 27.67 -15.11 2.01
C HIS A 84 27.50 -14.87 3.52
N LEU A 85 26.29 -14.56 3.98
CA LEU A 85 26.00 -14.38 5.40
C LEU A 85 25.97 -15.71 6.18
N ALA A 86 25.50 -16.82 5.60
CA ALA A 86 25.57 -18.13 6.25
C ALA A 86 27.02 -18.61 6.41
N THR A 87 27.88 -18.28 5.44
CA THR A 87 29.34 -18.41 5.46
C THR A 87 30.00 -17.59 6.59
N GLU A 88 29.61 -16.33 6.78
CA GLU A 88 30.08 -15.53 7.93
C GLU A 88 29.63 -16.13 9.28
N MET A 89 28.39 -16.63 9.34
CA MET A 89 27.81 -17.24 10.54
C MET A 89 28.39 -18.63 10.87
N SER A 90 28.90 -19.39 9.90
CA SER A 90 29.57 -20.67 10.20
C SER A 90 30.94 -20.44 10.83
N ARG A 91 31.66 -19.41 10.38
CA ARG A 91 32.92 -18.93 11.00
C ARG A 91 32.71 -18.36 12.40
N SER A 92 31.59 -17.68 12.63
CA SER A 92 31.28 -17.00 13.90
C SER A 92 29.83 -17.24 14.34
N VAL A 93 29.59 -18.39 14.98
CA VAL A 93 28.22 -18.83 15.33
C VAL A 93 27.57 -17.85 16.33
N PRO A 94 26.39 -17.27 16.02
CA PRO A 94 25.71 -16.32 16.91
C PRO A 94 25.37 -16.95 18.26
N LYS A 95 25.93 -16.42 19.36
CA LYS A 95 25.70 -16.92 20.73
C LYS A 95 24.20 -16.88 21.08
N CYS A 96 23.60 -18.03 21.36
CA CYS A 96 22.20 -18.11 21.78
C CYS A 96 22.03 -17.58 23.21
N THR A 97 21.23 -16.53 23.39
CA THR A 97 20.98 -15.94 24.71
C THR A 97 20.15 -16.88 25.59
N LYS A 98 20.71 -17.37 26.70
CA LYS A 98 20.08 -18.34 27.64
C LYS A 98 18.72 -17.90 28.22
N ARG A 99 18.38 -16.59 28.19
CA ARG A 99 17.10 -16.05 28.71
C ARG A 99 15.89 -16.35 27.80
N LEU A 100 15.41 -17.60 27.81
CA LEU A 100 14.17 -18.06 27.14
C LEU A 100 12.86 -17.70 27.89
N ARG A 101 12.84 -16.61 28.68
CA ARG A 101 11.79 -16.27 29.65
C ARG A 101 10.42 -15.83 29.07
N LYS A 102 10.13 -16.10 27.79
CA LYS A 102 8.87 -15.69 27.09
C LYS A 102 8.24 -16.72 26.14
N ASP A 103 8.83 -17.91 25.99
CA ASP A 103 8.35 -18.91 25.00
C ASP A 103 7.22 -19.83 25.54
N SER A 104 6.93 -19.79 26.84
CA SER A 104 5.84 -20.54 27.51
C SER A 104 4.49 -19.83 27.47
N ARG A 105 4.22 -19.01 26.45
CA ARG A 105 2.88 -18.44 26.23
C ARG A 105 1.99 -19.51 25.61
N LYS A 106 0.87 -19.84 26.29
CA LYS A 106 -0.16 -20.78 25.83
C LYS A 106 -0.54 -20.54 24.36
N ARG A 107 -1.04 -21.58 23.67
CA ARG A 107 -1.65 -21.49 22.33
C ARG A 107 -3.01 -20.77 22.40
N LEU A 108 -3.00 -19.50 22.82
CA LEU A 108 -4.20 -18.67 22.82
C LEU A 108 -4.68 -18.43 21.38
N ASN A 109 -6.00 -18.42 21.22
CA ASN A 109 -6.65 -18.01 19.98
C ASN A 109 -6.39 -16.51 19.75
N ARG A 110 -5.43 -16.19 18.89
CA ARG A 110 -5.01 -14.79 18.64
C ARG A 110 -6.16 -13.94 18.08
N LEU A 111 -7.14 -14.53 17.41
CA LEU A 111 -8.26 -13.79 16.81
C LEU A 111 -9.22 -13.31 17.90
N GLU A 112 -9.50 -14.15 18.88
CA GLU A 112 -10.28 -13.81 20.07
C GLU A 112 -9.55 -12.81 20.98
N GLU A 113 -8.23 -13.00 21.19
CA GLU A 113 -7.37 -12.03 21.85
C GLU A 113 -7.40 -10.66 21.14
N TYR A 114 -7.51 -10.64 19.80
CA TYR A 114 -7.67 -9.40 19.04
C TYR A 114 -9.09 -8.83 19.16
N ARG A 115 -10.16 -9.61 19.02
CA ARG A 115 -11.55 -9.15 19.22
C ARG A 115 -11.72 -8.46 20.58
N ASN A 116 -11.23 -9.09 21.66
CA ASN A 116 -11.31 -8.54 23.01
C ASN A 116 -10.48 -7.25 23.19
N ARG A 117 -9.42 -7.06 22.39
CA ARG A 117 -8.64 -5.81 22.37
C ARG A 117 -9.25 -4.72 21.48
N CYS A 118 -9.82 -5.11 20.34
CA CYS A 118 -10.57 -4.23 19.45
C CYS A 118 -11.74 -3.59 20.21
N ALA A 119 -12.53 -4.40 20.93
CA ALA A 119 -13.67 -3.92 21.71
C ALA A 119 -13.26 -2.82 22.71
N ARG A 120 -12.12 -2.99 23.39
CA ARG A 120 -11.60 -2.02 24.38
C ARG A 120 -10.93 -0.76 23.79
N ASN A 121 -10.53 -0.77 22.52
CA ASN A 121 -9.61 0.24 21.96
C ASN A 121 -9.99 0.73 20.54
N ARG A 122 -11.18 0.36 20.02
CA ARG A 122 -11.68 0.58 18.65
C ARG A 122 -10.58 0.63 17.58
N TRP A 123 -10.22 -0.54 17.06
CA TRP A 123 -9.14 -0.67 16.07
C TRP A 123 -9.65 -0.41 14.65
N LEU A 124 -8.95 0.44 13.88
CA LEU A 124 -9.13 0.56 12.44
C LEU A 124 -8.68 -0.73 11.72
N GLU A 125 -9.14 -0.99 10.49
CA GLU A 125 -8.76 -2.19 9.72
C GLU A 125 -7.24 -2.33 9.51
N THR A 126 -6.57 -1.21 9.30
CA THR A 126 -5.12 -1.15 9.09
C THR A 126 -4.34 -1.38 10.38
N HIS A 127 -4.98 -1.42 11.55
CA HIS A 127 -4.33 -1.41 12.87
C HIS A 127 -3.24 -2.49 12.99
N LEU A 128 -3.49 -3.72 12.51
CA LEU A 128 -2.51 -4.81 12.52
C LEU A 128 -1.30 -4.61 11.60
N TYR A 129 -1.37 -3.70 10.64
CA TYR A 129 -0.25 -3.23 9.84
C TYR A 129 0.47 -2.08 10.53
N ASN A 130 -0.29 -1.11 11.06
CA ASN A 130 0.21 0.11 11.65
C ASN A 130 0.92 -0.14 12.99
N ALA A 131 0.34 -0.95 13.89
CA ALA A 131 0.95 -1.35 15.16
C ALA A 131 2.27 -2.15 15.04
N LYS A 132 2.68 -2.54 13.81
CA LYS A 132 3.98 -3.18 13.53
C LYS A 132 5.06 -2.22 13.03
N ARG A 133 4.72 -0.96 12.74
CA ARG A 133 5.58 0.01 12.03
C ARG A 133 5.52 1.44 12.58
N PHE A 134 4.45 1.77 13.29
CA PHE A 134 4.18 3.08 13.86
C PHE A 134 4.15 2.98 15.39
N VAL A 135 4.40 4.09 16.06
CA VAL A 135 4.02 4.29 17.45
C VAL A 135 2.52 4.48 17.47
N MET A 136 1.80 3.68 18.25
CA MET A 136 0.34 3.73 18.35
C MET A 136 -0.08 4.53 19.57
N GLY A 137 -0.96 5.51 19.40
CA GLY A 137 -1.62 6.25 20.48
C GLY A 137 -3.12 5.98 20.51
N SER A 138 -3.78 6.43 21.58
CA SER A 138 -5.23 6.40 21.72
C SER A 138 -5.75 7.82 21.55
N PHE A 139 -6.56 8.07 20.52
CA PHE A 139 -7.11 9.39 20.18
C PHE A 139 -8.57 9.25 19.78
N TRP A 140 -9.43 10.14 20.30
CA TRP A 140 -10.87 10.22 19.95
C TRP A 140 -11.64 8.89 20.07
N GLY A 141 -11.26 8.05 21.04
CA GLY A 141 -11.84 6.72 21.27
C GLY A 141 -11.28 5.59 20.41
N PHE A 142 -10.32 5.85 19.51
CA PHE A 142 -9.67 4.90 18.62
C PHE A 142 -8.19 4.70 18.95
N ARG A 143 -7.63 3.54 18.57
CA ARG A 143 -6.18 3.26 18.68
C ARG A 143 -5.50 3.25 17.31
N MET A 144 -4.79 4.33 17.00
CA MET A 144 -4.29 4.65 15.66
C MET A 144 -2.80 5.03 15.63
N ALA A 145 -2.27 5.28 14.43
CA ALA A 145 -0.85 5.60 14.22
C ALA A 145 -0.56 7.07 14.55
N LEU A 146 0.19 7.31 15.63
CA LEU A 146 0.63 8.66 16.00
C LEU A 146 1.77 9.12 15.08
N ARG A 147 2.82 8.30 14.97
CA ARG A 147 4.01 8.59 14.15
C ARG A 147 4.70 7.31 13.68
N THR A 148 5.48 7.40 12.62
CA THR A 148 6.34 6.29 12.19
C THR A 148 7.39 5.91 13.25
N ALA A 149 7.78 4.63 13.31
CA ALA A 149 8.84 4.19 14.23
C ALA A 149 10.27 4.49 13.71
N GLN A 150 10.42 5.09 12.52
CA GLN A 150 11.68 5.54 11.95
C GLN A 150 11.65 7.06 11.79
N LYS A 151 12.66 7.80 12.24
CA LYS A 151 12.74 9.26 12.02
C LYS A 151 12.60 9.58 10.52
N CYS A 152 11.46 10.14 10.10
CA CYS A 152 11.18 10.37 8.68
C CYS A 152 10.68 11.78 8.31
N ARG A 153 10.67 12.78 9.21
CA ARG A 153 10.18 14.15 8.93
C ARG A 153 10.67 14.73 7.59
N ARG A 154 12.01 14.84 7.40
CA ARG A 154 12.62 15.28 6.12
C ARG A 154 12.32 14.36 4.92
N ARG A 155 11.98 13.08 5.17
CA ARG A 155 11.59 12.14 4.13
C ARG A 155 10.12 12.36 3.72
N CYS A 156 9.21 12.62 4.65
CA CYS A 156 7.83 13.00 4.34
C CYS A 156 7.81 14.23 3.43
N LEU A 157 8.45 15.34 3.83
CA LEU A 157 8.45 16.56 3.01
C LEU A 157 8.97 16.31 1.57
N ARG A 158 10.06 15.54 1.40
CA ARG A 158 10.55 15.14 0.08
C ARG A 158 9.59 14.23 -0.69
N TYR A 159 8.91 13.32 -0.01
CA TYR A 159 7.92 12.43 -0.61
C TYR A 159 6.66 13.20 -1.04
N SER A 160 6.28 14.25 -0.30
CA SER A 160 5.13 15.11 -0.65
C SER A 160 5.37 15.83 -1.97
N LYS A 161 6.60 16.35 -2.17
CA LYS A 161 6.97 17.11 -3.36
C LYS A 161 7.42 16.27 -4.57
N ARG A 162 7.78 15.00 -4.39
CA ARG A 162 8.39 14.16 -5.46
C ARG A 162 7.81 12.75 -5.62
N HIS A 163 7.00 12.26 -4.68
CA HIS A 163 6.50 10.89 -4.66
C HIS A 163 5.02 10.87 -4.23
N CYS A 164 4.64 9.90 -3.40
CA CYS A 164 3.30 9.78 -2.85
C CYS A 164 3.35 9.42 -1.37
N ILE A 165 2.43 9.99 -0.60
CA ILE A 165 2.23 9.81 0.83
C ILE A 165 0.84 9.23 1.05
N VAL A 166 0.69 8.35 2.04
CA VAL A 166 -0.59 7.72 2.37
C VAL A 166 -0.91 7.83 3.85
N HIS A 167 -2.09 8.36 4.17
CA HIS A 167 -2.62 8.45 5.53
C HIS A 167 -3.94 7.67 5.66
N ASP A 168 -4.21 7.16 6.86
CA ASP A 168 -5.42 6.39 7.17
C ASP A 168 -6.40 7.30 7.92
N MET A 169 -7.36 7.86 7.18
CA MET A 169 -8.39 8.76 7.67
C MET A 169 -9.69 8.04 8.06
N SER A 170 -9.68 6.69 8.12
CA SER A 170 -10.85 5.85 8.48
C SER A 170 -11.40 6.04 9.91
N TYR A 171 -10.92 7.04 10.64
CA TYR A 171 -11.47 7.50 11.92
C TYR A 171 -12.46 8.66 11.77
N VAL A 172 -12.43 9.39 10.64
CA VAL A 172 -13.48 10.32 10.23
C VAL A 172 -14.76 9.53 10.04
N ARG A 173 -15.88 10.07 10.51
CA ARG A 173 -17.17 9.39 10.53
C ARG A 173 -18.07 10.00 9.48
N VAL A 174 -18.90 9.17 8.87
CA VAL A 174 -19.91 9.62 7.90
C VAL A 174 -21.24 9.71 8.63
N VAL A 175 -21.79 10.91 8.72
CA VAL A 175 -23.15 11.19 9.22
C VAL A 175 -24.05 11.30 8.01
N HIS A 176 -25.03 10.40 7.92
CA HIS A 176 -26.11 10.46 6.95
C HIS A 176 -27.22 11.34 7.52
N VAL A 177 -27.67 12.32 6.74
CA VAL A 177 -28.84 13.14 7.04
C VAL A 177 -29.79 13.04 5.86
N SER A 178 -31.07 12.73 6.12
CA SER A 178 -32.11 12.70 5.11
C SER A 178 -33.42 13.30 5.57
N GLY A 179 -34.11 13.95 4.64
CA GLY A 179 -35.39 14.65 4.86
C GLY A 179 -35.84 15.33 3.57
N ARG A 180 -36.95 16.07 3.61
CA ARG A 180 -37.41 16.85 2.46
C ARG A 180 -36.46 18.02 2.20
N LEU A 181 -36.37 18.47 0.95
CA LEU A 181 -35.50 19.58 0.55
C LEU A 181 -35.78 20.89 1.31
N SER A 182 -37.05 21.19 1.60
CA SER A 182 -37.50 22.34 2.40
C SER A 182 -36.89 22.33 3.81
N ASP A 183 -37.00 21.17 4.44
CA ASP A 183 -36.74 20.92 5.86
C ASP A 183 -35.21 20.96 6.08
N LEU A 184 -34.48 20.29 5.18
CA LEU A 184 -33.02 20.39 5.08
C LEU A 184 -32.55 21.83 4.88
N ARG A 185 -33.20 22.62 4.01
CA ARG A 185 -32.83 24.04 3.77
C ARG A 185 -33.03 24.90 5.02
N GLN A 186 -34.13 24.71 5.76
CA GLN A 186 -34.41 25.42 7.00
C GLN A 186 -33.47 25.02 8.15
N ALA A 187 -33.18 23.72 8.30
CA ALA A 187 -32.24 23.27 9.32
C ALA A 187 -30.81 23.74 9.01
N PHE A 188 -30.38 23.63 7.75
CA PHE A 188 -29.00 23.98 7.37
C PHE A 188 -28.73 25.49 7.38
N SER A 189 -29.73 26.36 7.17
CA SER A 189 -29.53 27.81 7.38
C SER A 189 -29.16 28.18 8.82
N ASN A 190 -29.53 27.34 9.79
CA ASN A 190 -29.24 27.58 11.21
C ASN A 190 -27.93 26.92 11.69
N VAL A 191 -27.35 26.01 10.89
CA VAL A 191 -26.09 25.28 11.19
C VAL A 191 -24.91 25.79 10.36
N PHE A 192 -25.14 26.22 9.12
CA PHE A 192 -24.09 26.55 8.16
C PHE A 192 -24.24 27.98 7.64
N ALA A 193 -23.19 28.79 7.81
CA ALA A 193 -23.15 30.14 7.25
C ALA A 193 -23.32 30.13 5.73
N ASP A 194 -22.62 29.22 5.04
CA ASP A 194 -22.65 29.06 3.58
C ASP A 194 -23.79 28.14 3.09
N SER A 195 -24.88 28.02 3.86
CA SER A 195 -26.00 27.12 3.55
C SER A 195 -26.53 27.30 2.12
N SER A 196 -26.63 28.53 1.62
CA SER A 196 -27.06 28.83 0.25
C SER A 196 -26.21 28.15 -0.82
N LEU A 197 -24.89 28.08 -0.64
CA LEU A 197 -23.96 27.42 -1.56
C LEU A 197 -24.11 25.89 -1.49
N MET A 198 -24.48 25.32 -0.34
CA MET A 198 -24.64 23.87 -0.19
C MET A 198 -25.78 23.29 -1.08
N PHE A 199 -26.78 24.10 -1.41
CA PHE A 199 -27.92 23.72 -2.26
C PHE A 199 -27.76 24.17 -3.73
N ALA A 200 -26.55 24.49 -4.19
CA ALA A 200 -26.32 24.74 -5.61
C ALA A 200 -26.42 23.44 -6.43
N ASP A 201 -26.98 23.51 -7.65
CA ASP A 201 -27.33 22.35 -8.48
C ASP A 201 -26.14 21.37 -8.72
N HIS A 202 -24.95 21.93 -8.92
CA HIS A 202 -23.73 21.13 -9.10
C HIS A 202 -23.35 20.32 -7.85
N TYR A 203 -23.69 20.77 -6.64
CA TYR A 203 -23.56 19.95 -5.44
C TYR A 203 -24.73 18.98 -5.28
N LEU A 204 -25.97 19.42 -5.52
CA LEU A 204 -27.18 18.58 -5.43
C LEU A 204 -27.12 17.32 -6.32
N SER A 205 -26.44 17.43 -7.46
CA SER A 205 -26.19 16.29 -8.37
C SER A 205 -25.28 15.18 -7.80
N GLY A 206 -24.56 15.43 -6.69
CA GLY A 206 -23.58 14.50 -6.14
C GLY A 206 -22.31 14.33 -6.99
N THR A 207 -22.03 15.27 -7.90
CA THR A 207 -20.79 15.26 -8.71
C THR A 207 -19.57 15.77 -7.94
N TYR A 208 -19.75 16.71 -7.02
CA TYR A 208 -18.67 17.35 -6.26
C TYR A 208 -18.81 17.16 -4.74
N ARG A 209 -17.68 16.96 -4.07
CA ARG A 209 -17.53 17.16 -2.63
C ARG A 209 -17.30 18.64 -2.36
N SER A 210 -17.83 19.15 -1.26
CA SER A 210 -17.46 20.49 -0.77
C SER A 210 -17.10 20.48 0.72
N GLN A 211 -16.75 21.64 1.25
CA GLN A 211 -16.47 21.88 2.66
C GLN A 211 -17.39 22.98 3.17
N ALA A 212 -17.92 22.81 4.38
CA ALA A 212 -18.65 23.82 5.12
C ALA A 212 -18.16 23.88 6.57
N PHE A 213 -18.49 24.96 7.28
CA PHE A 213 -18.23 25.10 8.70
C PHE A 213 -19.55 24.98 9.46
N ALA A 214 -19.63 23.99 10.35
CA ALA A 214 -20.81 23.74 11.17
C ALA A 214 -20.74 24.55 12.47
N TYR A 215 -21.81 25.28 12.78
CA TYR A 215 -21.96 26.12 13.95
C TYR A 215 -23.08 25.61 14.85
N ALA A 216 -22.87 25.72 16.16
CA ALA A 216 -23.93 25.62 17.15
C ALA A 216 -24.52 27.03 17.34
N THR A 217 -25.81 27.17 17.06
CA THR A 217 -26.55 28.41 17.29
C THR A 217 -27.06 28.43 18.72
N THR A 218 -26.61 29.41 19.48
CA THR A 218 -27.15 29.77 20.80
C THR A 218 -27.91 31.09 20.66
N GLU A 219 -28.82 31.39 21.59
CA GLU A 219 -29.75 32.53 21.53
C GLU A 219 -29.08 33.88 21.21
N THR A 220 -27.80 34.06 21.55
CA THR A 220 -27.04 35.30 21.33
C THR A 220 -25.72 35.12 20.58
N SER A 221 -25.32 33.90 20.17
CA SER A 221 -24.02 33.68 19.51
C SER A 221 -23.95 32.40 18.68
N HIS A 222 -23.15 32.44 17.61
CA HIS A 222 -22.78 31.24 16.85
C HIS A 222 -21.39 30.76 17.29
N ARG A 223 -21.27 29.49 17.66
CA ARG A 223 -20.00 28.87 18.07
C ARG A 223 -19.60 27.79 17.07
N LEU A 224 -18.38 27.85 16.55
CA LEU A 224 -17.89 26.83 15.63
C LEU A 224 -17.81 25.44 16.33
N ILE A 225 -18.38 24.44 15.67
CA ILE A 225 -18.31 23.02 16.08
C ILE A 225 -17.09 22.39 15.40
N CYS A 226 -17.11 22.35 14.07
CA CYS A 226 -16.04 21.79 13.24
C CYS A 226 -16.18 22.16 11.75
N PRO A 227 -15.09 22.13 10.96
CA PRO A 227 -15.19 21.97 9.52
C PRO A 227 -15.71 20.57 9.18
N VAL A 228 -16.65 20.50 8.24
CA VAL A 228 -17.19 19.25 7.70
C VAL A 228 -17.03 19.24 6.19
N HIS A 229 -16.74 18.08 5.60
CA HIS A 229 -16.95 17.91 4.16
C HIS A 229 -18.31 17.28 3.91
N PHE A 230 -18.95 17.61 2.80
CA PHE A 230 -20.24 17.03 2.43
C PHE A 230 -20.28 16.57 0.98
N ILE A 231 -21.12 15.56 0.72
CA ILE A 231 -21.46 15.03 -0.60
C ILE A 231 -22.96 14.76 -0.57
N TRP A 232 -23.71 15.31 -1.52
CA TRP A 232 -25.10 14.90 -1.75
C TRP A 232 -25.13 13.55 -2.45
N ILE A 233 -26.07 12.70 -2.06
CA ILE A 233 -26.40 11.51 -2.82
C ILE A 233 -27.46 11.93 -3.84
N PRO A 234 -27.30 11.62 -5.13
CA PRO A 234 -28.32 11.94 -6.13
C PRO A 234 -29.67 11.29 -5.74
N PRO A 235 -30.80 11.87 -6.17
CA PRO A 235 -32.08 11.20 -6.01
C PRO A 235 -32.13 9.95 -6.89
N ARG A 236 -32.72 8.86 -6.38
CA ARG A 236 -33.11 7.74 -7.24
C ARG A 236 -34.21 8.24 -8.17
N VAL A 237 -34.07 7.98 -9.46
CA VAL A 237 -35.15 8.23 -10.43
C VAL A 237 -36.35 7.37 -10.05
N PRO A 238 -37.52 7.94 -9.73
CA PRO A 238 -38.72 7.14 -9.47
C PRO A 238 -39.14 6.40 -10.75
N PRO A 239 -39.74 5.20 -10.65
CA PRO A 239 -40.45 4.60 -11.78
C PRO A 239 -41.50 5.59 -12.32
N LEU A 240 -41.72 5.60 -13.64
CA LEU A 240 -42.60 6.57 -14.33
C LEU A 240 -44.02 6.68 -13.75
N ASP A 241 -44.49 5.64 -13.07
CA ASP A 241 -45.87 5.49 -12.59
C ASP A 241 -46.11 5.92 -11.12
N SER A 242 -45.08 6.40 -10.41
CA SER A 242 -45.27 6.91 -9.03
C SER A 242 -45.68 8.39 -9.02
N PRO A 243 -46.65 8.80 -8.17
CA PRO A 243 -46.97 10.22 -8.01
C PRO A 243 -45.73 11.01 -7.55
N GLN A 244 -45.71 12.32 -7.86
CA GLN A 244 -44.67 13.25 -7.40
C GLN A 244 -44.59 13.20 -5.87
N THR A 245 -43.66 12.41 -5.38
CA THR A 245 -43.42 12.19 -3.96
C THR A 245 -42.58 13.33 -3.43
N ASP A 246 -42.72 13.64 -2.15
CA ASP A 246 -41.92 14.67 -1.50
C ASP A 246 -40.44 14.50 -1.85
N ASP A 247 -39.77 15.60 -2.16
CA ASP A 247 -38.42 15.61 -2.70
C ASP A 247 -37.39 15.32 -1.60
N VAL A 248 -37.41 14.08 -1.12
CA VAL A 248 -36.50 13.56 -0.10
C VAL A 248 -35.10 13.50 -0.71
N ARG A 249 -34.14 14.09 -0.01
CA ARG A 249 -32.73 14.08 -0.38
C ARG A 249 -31.89 13.52 0.76
N GLN A 250 -30.74 12.98 0.40
CA GLN A 250 -29.78 12.41 1.34
C GLN A 250 -28.44 13.11 1.17
N ILE A 251 -27.82 13.50 2.28
CA ILE A 251 -26.50 14.13 2.30
C ILE A 251 -25.60 13.42 3.31
N TRP A 252 -24.34 13.23 2.93
CA TRP A 252 -23.34 12.59 3.77
C TRP A 252 -22.31 13.62 4.23
N PHE A 253 -22.24 13.84 5.53
CA PHE A 253 -21.23 14.68 6.18
C PHE A 253 -20.07 13.85 6.70
N PHE A 254 -18.84 14.20 6.30
CA PHE A 254 -17.60 13.63 6.80
C PHE A 254 -17.11 14.47 7.98
N VAL A 255 -17.38 13.98 9.20
CA VAL A 255 -17.20 14.70 10.45
C VAL A 255 -16.09 14.07 11.29
N HIS A 256 -15.24 14.91 11.88
CA HIS A 256 -14.14 14.45 12.70
C HIS A 256 -14.64 13.89 14.06
N PRO A 257 -14.17 12.72 14.54
CA PRO A 257 -14.77 11.98 15.65
C PRO A 257 -14.86 12.72 16.99
N SER A 258 -14.09 13.77 17.22
CA SER A 258 -14.20 14.61 18.43
C SER A 258 -15.44 15.51 18.46
N ALA A 259 -16.05 15.78 17.31
CA ALA A 259 -17.17 16.70 17.12
C ALA A 259 -18.45 16.02 16.61
N VAL A 260 -18.38 14.73 16.23
CA VAL A 260 -19.53 13.95 15.69
C VAL A 260 -20.75 13.97 16.60
N VAL A 261 -20.56 13.84 17.92
CA VAL A 261 -21.68 13.83 18.88
C VAL A 261 -22.39 15.18 18.85
N GLU A 262 -21.64 16.25 19.13
CA GLU A 262 -22.12 17.64 19.12
C GLU A 262 -22.80 18.02 17.80
N PHE A 263 -22.21 17.68 16.65
CA PHE A 263 -22.78 17.92 15.33
C PHE A 263 -24.12 17.19 15.13
N CYS A 264 -24.17 15.88 15.44
CA CYS A 264 -25.39 15.10 15.29
C CYS A 264 -26.52 15.60 16.21
N ASP A 265 -26.18 16.01 17.43
CA ASP A 265 -27.15 16.51 18.41
C ASP A 265 -27.72 17.86 17.93
N THR A 266 -26.88 18.80 17.49
CA THR A 266 -27.35 20.09 16.92
C THR A 266 -28.27 19.95 15.71
N ILE A 267 -28.16 18.88 14.91
CA ILE A 267 -29.07 18.64 13.78
C ILE A 267 -30.43 18.11 14.27
N ARG A 268 -30.45 17.22 15.27
CA ARG A 268 -31.69 16.63 15.81
C ARG A 268 -32.49 17.62 16.66
N ASP A 269 -31.80 18.53 17.34
CA ASP A 269 -32.41 19.56 18.18
C ASP A 269 -33.14 20.63 17.33
N LEU A 270 -32.71 20.85 16.09
CA LEU A 270 -33.31 21.84 15.18
C LEU A 270 -34.59 21.35 14.50
N GLN A 271 -34.65 20.09 14.06
CA GLN A 271 -35.85 19.49 13.50
C GLN A 271 -35.91 17.99 13.78
N HIS A 272 -37.07 17.54 14.28
CA HIS A 272 -37.32 16.13 14.59
C HIS A 272 -37.65 15.27 13.37
N ASP A 273 -38.06 15.88 12.25
CA ASP A 273 -38.42 15.19 11.00
C ASP A 273 -37.19 14.77 10.16
N LEU A 274 -35.98 15.19 10.54
CA LEU A 274 -34.73 14.83 9.86
C LEU A 274 -34.13 13.53 10.42
N GLU A 275 -33.97 12.51 9.57
CA GLU A 275 -33.27 11.29 9.95
C GLU A 275 -31.75 11.57 9.99
N CYS A 276 -31.13 11.49 11.18
CA CYS A 276 -29.71 11.73 11.40
C CYS A 276 -29.01 10.46 11.94
N THR A 277 -28.46 9.65 11.04
CA THR A 277 -27.86 8.33 11.30
C THR A 277 -26.34 8.29 11.06
N LEU A 278 -25.63 7.44 11.81
CA LEU A 278 -24.17 7.45 11.87
C LEU A 278 -23.57 6.18 11.25
N LEU A 279 -23.04 6.30 10.03
CA LEU A 279 -22.52 5.19 9.26
C LEU A 279 -21.13 4.75 9.77
N ASN A 280 -20.90 3.43 9.79
CA ASN A 280 -19.64 2.83 10.26
C ASN A 280 -18.87 2.09 9.18
N ASP A 281 -19.43 2.01 7.98
CA ASP A 281 -19.11 0.98 7.00
C ASP A 281 -18.15 1.47 5.91
N PHE A 282 -17.37 2.51 6.20
CA PHE A 282 -16.41 3.10 5.26
C PHE A 282 -15.01 3.28 5.86
N CYS A 283 -14.00 2.96 5.08
CA CYS A 283 -12.61 3.32 5.29
C CYS A 283 -12.22 4.43 4.31
N ILE A 284 -11.40 5.38 4.75
CA ILE A 284 -10.97 6.52 3.93
C ILE A 284 -9.45 6.62 3.96
N PHE A 285 -8.83 6.63 2.78
CA PHE A 285 -7.38 6.77 2.63
C PHE A 285 -7.03 8.04 1.86
N GLU A 286 -6.23 8.91 2.48
CA GLU A 286 -5.68 10.08 1.82
C GLU A 286 -4.41 9.68 1.06
N VAL A 287 -4.36 9.92 -0.24
CA VAL A 287 -3.28 9.53 -1.16
C VAL A 287 -2.72 10.80 -1.80
N MET A 288 -1.78 11.42 -1.10
CA MET A 288 -1.25 12.76 -1.39
C MET A 288 0.02 12.72 -2.26
N GLY A 289 0.32 13.85 -2.91
CA GLY A 289 1.54 14.06 -3.72
C GLY A 289 1.37 13.77 -5.22
N PRO A 290 2.32 14.22 -6.06
CA PRO A 290 2.19 14.25 -7.53
C PRO A 290 2.13 12.87 -8.19
N ILE A 291 2.60 11.81 -7.53
CA ILE A 291 2.63 10.45 -8.10
C ILE A 291 1.38 9.64 -7.69
N SER A 292 0.43 10.25 -6.98
CA SER A 292 -0.80 9.60 -6.51
C SER A 292 -1.64 8.96 -7.62
N ALA A 293 -1.88 9.64 -8.75
CA ALA A 293 -2.62 9.08 -9.89
C ALA A 293 -1.93 7.83 -10.48
N PHE A 294 -0.64 7.94 -10.82
CA PHE A 294 0.17 6.82 -11.31
C PHE A 294 0.18 5.63 -10.35
N LEU A 295 0.27 5.90 -9.04
CA LEU A 295 0.25 4.88 -7.99
C LEU A 295 -1.10 4.16 -7.95
N LEU A 296 -2.20 4.92 -7.94
CA LEU A 296 -3.54 4.37 -7.87
C LEU A 296 -3.90 3.58 -9.13
N ARG A 297 -3.57 4.09 -10.33
CA ARG A 297 -3.73 3.37 -11.61
C ARG A 297 -2.93 2.06 -11.66
N ALA A 298 -1.81 1.97 -10.94
CA ALA A 298 -1.01 0.75 -10.84
C ALA A 298 -1.49 -0.25 -9.77
N ILE A 299 -2.37 0.17 -8.85
CA ILE A 299 -2.91 -0.65 -7.75
C ILE A 299 -4.35 -1.08 -8.00
N LEU A 300 -5.22 -0.13 -8.35
CA LEU A 300 -6.63 -0.35 -8.62
C LEU A 300 -6.74 -1.02 -9.99
N LYS A 301 -7.16 -2.28 -9.98
CA LYS A 301 -7.48 -3.01 -11.21
C LYS A 301 -8.94 -2.75 -11.56
N VAL A 302 -9.14 -2.19 -12.73
CA VAL A 302 -10.39 -1.59 -13.18
C VAL A 302 -10.72 -2.16 -14.56
N ASP A 303 -11.96 -2.56 -14.78
CA ASP A 303 -12.43 -3.12 -16.05
C ASP A 303 -13.29 -2.10 -16.80
N GLU A 304 -13.01 -1.90 -18.09
CA GLU A 304 -13.51 -0.75 -18.85
C GLU A 304 -14.98 -0.86 -19.19
N SER A 305 -15.42 -2.06 -19.55
CA SER A 305 -16.79 -2.38 -19.93
C SER A 305 -17.79 -2.38 -18.78
N LEU A 306 -17.33 -2.21 -17.53
CA LEU A 306 -18.20 -2.35 -16.36
C LEU A 306 -18.89 -1.04 -15.95
N SER A 307 -18.27 0.12 -16.20
CA SER A 307 -18.83 1.41 -15.80
C SER A 307 -18.19 2.59 -16.57
N THR A 308 -18.93 3.68 -16.74
CA THR A 308 -18.46 4.91 -17.39
C THR A 308 -17.29 5.53 -16.62
N GLY A 309 -17.37 5.59 -15.28
CA GLY A 309 -16.26 6.02 -14.42
C GLY A 309 -14.99 5.19 -14.60
N ASN A 310 -15.14 3.87 -14.83
CA ASN A 310 -14.01 2.98 -15.09
C ASN A 310 -13.31 3.25 -16.43
N SER A 311 -14.06 3.55 -17.50
CA SER A 311 -13.47 3.94 -18.79
C SER A 311 -12.77 5.29 -18.70
N LEU A 312 -13.40 6.30 -18.09
CA LEU A 312 -12.78 7.61 -17.84
C LEU A 312 -11.45 7.47 -17.09
N TRP A 313 -11.39 6.67 -16.02
CA TRP A 313 -10.15 6.44 -15.27
C TRP A 313 -9.02 5.78 -16.07
N LYS A 314 -9.34 4.96 -17.08
CA LYS A 314 -8.34 4.38 -17.99
C LYS A 314 -7.85 5.36 -19.05
N LYS A 315 -8.77 6.15 -19.62
CA LYS A 315 -8.49 7.17 -20.64
C LYS A 315 -7.67 8.32 -20.06
N LEU A 316 -7.98 8.76 -18.85
CA LEU A 316 -7.32 9.87 -18.15
C LEU A 316 -5.79 9.76 -18.13
N ASN A 317 -5.12 10.87 -18.43
CA ASN A 317 -3.68 11.00 -18.32
C ASN A 317 -3.25 11.13 -16.84
N PRO A 318 -2.48 10.19 -16.26
CA PRO A 318 -2.02 10.28 -14.89
C PRO A 318 -0.90 11.31 -14.66
N ALA A 319 -0.30 11.86 -15.74
CA ALA A 319 0.74 12.89 -15.66
C ALA A 319 0.15 14.30 -15.50
N ASN A 320 -0.92 14.59 -16.22
CA ASN A 320 -1.69 15.83 -16.15
C ASN A 320 -3.15 15.47 -15.84
N ILE A 321 -3.57 15.70 -14.61
CA ILE A 321 -4.88 15.25 -14.12
C ILE A 321 -5.91 16.34 -14.45
N ASP A 322 -6.59 16.18 -15.58
CA ASP A 322 -7.64 17.09 -16.06
C ASP A 322 -8.97 16.96 -15.27
N ILE A 323 -9.00 16.13 -14.22
CA ILE A 323 -10.15 16.02 -13.30
C ILE A 323 -10.25 17.31 -12.45
N PRO A 324 -11.40 17.99 -12.44
CA PRO A 324 -11.64 19.15 -11.57
C PRO A 324 -11.42 18.86 -10.07
N PRO A 325 -11.05 19.88 -9.26
CA PRO A 325 -10.89 19.70 -7.83
C PRO A 325 -12.21 19.28 -7.17
N SER A 326 -12.10 18.40 -6.17
CA SER A 326 -13.22 17.85 -5.39
C SER A 326 -14.26 17.02 -6.16
N TYR A 327 -14.05 16.73 -7.45
CA TYR A 327 -14.89 15.81 -8.20
C TYR A 327 -14.89 14.41 -7.58
N VAL A 328 -16.07 13.81 -7.48
CA VAL A 328 -16.32 12.46 -6.94
C VAL A 328 -16.50 11.49 -8.11
N MET A 329 -15.51 10.63 -8.34
CA MET A 329 -15.55 9.63 -9.41
C MET A 329 -15.86 8.24 -8.81
N PRO A 330 -17.02 7.62 -9.12
CA PRO A 330 -17.29 6.23 -8.77
C PRO A 330 -16.43 5.30 -9.63
N LEU A 331 -15.93 4.22 -9.02
CA LEU A 331 -15.17 3.17 -9.70
C LEU A 331 -15.54 1.80 -9.16
N HIS A 332 -15.54 0.80 -10.03
CA HIS A 332 -15.67 -0.61 -9.65
C HIS A 332 -14.32 -1.32 -9.79
N VAL A 333 -13.77 -1.75 -8.67
CA VAL A 333 -12.40 -2.28 -8.57
C VAL A 333 -12.41 -3.78 -8.27
N LEU A 334 -11.60 -4.54 -9.00
CA LEU A 334 -11.36 -5.96 -8.74
C LEU A 334 -10.58 -6.19 -7.44
N ASP A 335 -10.81 -7.34 -6.80
CA ASP A 335 -10.11 -7.69 -5.56
C ASP A 335 -8.56 -7.70 -5.70
N LEU A 336 -7.88 -7.18 -4.66
CA LEU A 336 -6.46 -6.87 -4.68
C LEU A 336 -5.60 -8.05 -4.19
N ASN A 337 -4.91 -8.72 -5.11
CA ASN A 337 -4.04 -9.84 -4.80
C ASN A 337 -2.67 -9.44 -4.19
N ILE A 338 -2.39 -9.94 -2.99
CA ILE A 338 -1.16 -9.62 -2.23
C ILE A 338 -0.20 -10.81 -2.22
N TYR A 339 0.73 -10.82 -3.18
CA TYR A 339 1.73 -11.88 -3.31
C TYR A 339 2.85 -11.76 -2.27
N GLY A 340 2.84 -12.63 -1.25
CA GLY A 340 3.93 -12.88 -0.32
C GLY A 340 4.58 -11.61 0.26
N ASN A 341 5.91 -11.50 0.19
CA ASN A 341 6.68 -10.30 0.55
C ASN A 341 7.22 -9.54 -0.68
N LEU A 342 6.75 -9.87 -1.89
CA LEU A 342 7.23 -9.22 -3.11
C LEU A 342 6.78 -7.74 -3.12
N ARG A 343 7.69 -6.85 -3.51
CA ARG A 343 7.36 -5.49 -3.90
C ARG A 343 7.14 -5.48 -5.41
N PRO A 344 5.98 -5.01 -5.90
CA PRO A 344 5.76 -4.79 -7.33
C PRO A 344 6.80 -3.82 -7.89
N SER A 345 7.17 -4.00 -9.16
CA SER A 345 8.11 -3.13 -9.86
C SER A 345 7.43 -1.84 -10.31
N PHE A 346 7.32 -0.86 -9.41
CA PHE A 346 6.84 0.48 -9.77
C PHE A 346 7.98 1.31 -10.38
N LYS A 347 8.22 1.12 -11.67
CA LYS A 347 9.21 1.90 -12.44
C LYS A 347 8.56 3.17 -12.99
N LEU A 348 8.55 4.25 -12.19
CA LEU A 348 7.97 5.55 -12.57
C LEU A 348 8.40 5.98 -13.98
N GLY A 349 9.71 5.98 -14.28
CA GLY A 349 10.23 6.40 -15.59
C GLY A 349 9.85 5.50 -16.77
N SER A 350 9.30 4.29 -16.53
CA SER A 350 8.69 3.48 -17.59
C SER A 350 7.22 3.85 -17.79
N ILE A 351 6.50 4.23 -16.72
CA ILE A 351 5.08 4.58 -16.76
C ILE A 351 4.91 6.00 -17.34
N CYS A 352 5.75 6.96 -16.96
CA CYS A 352 5.74 8.32 -17.53
C CYS A 352 6.15 8.40 -19.02
N ARG A 353 6.65 7.30 -19.60
CA ARG A 353 6.96 7.18 -21.04
C ARG A 353 5.85 6.48 -21.83
N GLN A 354 4.75 6.10 -21.19
CA GLN A 354 3.59 5.59 -21.90
C GLN A 354 2.84 6.77 -22.52
N ASN A 355 2.49 6.66 -23.79
CA ASN A 355 1.60 7.64 -24.43
C ASN A 355 0.20 7.44 -23.86
N PHE A 356 -0.24 8.36 -23.02
CA PHE A 356 -1.63 8.44 -22.57
C PHE A 356 -2.41 9.30 -23.55
N GLY A 357 -3.59 8.83 -23.98
CA GLY A 357 -4.52 9.66 -24.74
C GLY A 357 -4.97 10.85 -23.89
N SER A 358 -5.01 12.04 -24.49
CA SER A 358 -5.57 13.23 -23.88
C SER A 358 -7.00 13.44 -24.39
N GLU A 359 -7.94 12.64 -23.89
CA GLU A 359 -9.36 12.96 -24.01
C GLU A 359 -9.73 14.00 -22.96
N GLN A 360 -10.52 15.02 -23.33
CA GLN A 360 -11.01 16.01 -22.38
C GLN A 360 -11.91 15.34 -21.33
N PHE A 361 -11.73 15.68 -20.06
CA PHE A 361 -12.53 15.11 -18.99
C PHE A 361 -13.93 15.73 -18.97
N LEU A 362 -14.95 14.91 -19.26
CA LEU A 362 -16.37 15.30 -19.21
C LEU A 362 -16.96 14.89 -17.85
N SER A 363 -17.30 15.86 -17.00
CA SER A 363 -17.84 15.62 -15.65
C SER A 363 -19.16 14.84 -15.65
N ASP A 364 -19.96 15.07 -16.70
CA ASP A 364 -21.38 14.70 -16.78
C ASP A 364 -21.57 13.32 -17.45
N ALA A 365 -20.49 12.71 -17.95
CA ALA A 365 -20.49 11.39 -18.57
C ALA A 365 -20.69 10.23 -17.57
N VAL A 366 -20.60 10.50 -16.27
CA VAL A 366 -20.83 9.51 -15.19
C VAL A 366 -22.29 9.54 -14.75
N THR A 367 -22.98 8.41 -14.95
CA THR A 367 -24.40 8.26 -14.62
C THR A 367 -24.68 8.36 -13.11
N SER A 368 -25.89 8.81 -12.75
CA SER A 368 -26.34 8.88 -11.35
C SER A 368 -26.40 7.51 -10.68
N GLU A 369 -26.71 6.46 -11.44
CA GLU A 369 -26.78 5.07 -10.95
C GLU A 369 -25.43 4.57 -10.43
N GLU A 370 -24.32 4.85 -11.14
CA GLU A 370 -22.96 4.49 -10.69
C GLU A 370 -22.58 5.16 -9.36
N ARG A 371 -23.14 6.35 -9.07
CA ARG A 371 -22.89 7.07 -7.82
C ARG A 371 -23.57 6.37 -6.63
N HIS A 372 -24.74 5.77 -6.84
CA HIS A 372 -25.45 4.99 -5.83
C HIS A 372 -24.76 3.67 -5.47
N CYS A 373 -23.98 3.08 -6.38
CA CYS A 373 -23.39 1.75 -6.15
C CYS A 373 -22.57 1.62 -4.87
N LEU A 374 -21.93 2.69 -4.37
CA LEU A 374 -21.24 2.67 -3.07
C LEU A 374 -22.20 2.66 -1.88
N CYS A 375 -23.31 3.40 -1.98
CA CYS A 375 -24.30 3.59 -0.93
C CYS A 375 -25.11 2.31 -0.69
N ASP A 376 -25.47 1.63 -1.79
CA ASP A 376 -26.26 0.39 -1.76
C ASP A 376 -25.40 -0.87 -1.52
N PHE A 377 -24.07 -0.73 -1.48
CA PHE A 377 -23.17 -1.86 -1.28
C PHE A 377 -23.21 -2.40 0.15
N LYS A 378 -23.91 -3.52 0.33
CA LYS A 378 -23.86 -4.29 1.57
C LYS A 378 -22.60 -5.16 1.60
N SER A 379 -21.64 -4.80 2.45
CA SER A 379 -20.43 -5.58 2.66
C SER A 379 -20.75 -7.04 2.99
N PRO A 380 -20.09 -8.03 2.36
CA PRO A 380 -20.38 -9.43 2.60
C PRO A 380 -20.08 -9.81 4.05
N ASN A 381 -21.04 -10.46 4.72
CA ASN A 381 -20.98 -10.91 6.12
C ASN A 381 -19.78 -11.83 6.45
N ASN A 382 -19.02 -12.26 5.44
CA ASN A 382 -17.88 -13.17 5.54
C ASN A 382 -16.55 -12.53 5.97
N PHE A 383 -16.52 -11.30 6.54
CA PHE A 383 -15.29 -10.75 7.13
C PHE A 383 -14.89 -11.35 8.50
N ALA A 384 -15.18 -12.63 8.69
CA ALA A 384 -14.44 -13.47 9.62
C ALA A 384 -12.98 -13.58 9.12
N ILE A 385 -12.11 -12.67 9.61
CA ILE A 385 -10.65 -12.65 9.36
C ILE A 385 -10.11 -14.08 9.27
N VAL A 386 -9.81 -14.54 8.04
CA VAL A 386 -9.58 -15.94 7.66
C VAL A 386 -9.11 -16.80 8.83
N ASN A 387 -10.06 -17.50 9.43
CA ASN A 387 -9.85 -18.27 10.64
C ASN A 387 -8.82 -19.38 10.35
N LYS A 388 -7.76 -19.44 11.17
CA LYS A 388 -6.65 -20.40 11.08
C LYS A 388 -5.70 -20.24 9.86
N ILE A 389 -4.86 -19.21 9.85
CA ILE A 389 -3.48 -19.41 9.33
C ILE A 389 -2.57 -19.79 10.50
N ASN A 390 -2.36 -21.09 10.67
CA ASN A 390 -1.56 -21.66 11.75
C ASN A 390 -0.05 -21.53 11.46
N VAL A 391 0.46 -20.30 11.31
CA VAL A 391 1.89 -20.07 11.06
C VAL A 391 2.69 -20.47 12.30
N PRO A 392 3.53 -21.52 12.25
CA PRO A 392 4.34 -21.89 13.40
C PRO A 392 5.29 -20.75 13.74
N ARG A 393 5.32 -20.34 15.03
CA ARG A 393 6.34 -19.42 15.51
C ARG A 393 7.68 -20.15 15.44
N LEU A 394 8.52 -19.77 14.48
CA LEU A 394 9.94 -20.16 14.42
C LEU A 394 10.61 -19.77 15.75
N ARG A 395 10.76 -20.75 16.65
CA ARG A 395 11.44 -20.59 17.94
C ARG A 395 12.95 -20.48 17.73
N ARG A 396 13.62 -19.74 18.60
CA ARG A 396 15.07 -19.45 18.54
C ARG A 396 15.99 -20.67 18.78
N ARG A 397 15.45 -21.86 19.05
CA ARG A 397 16.25 -23.02 19.49
C ARG A 397 17.01 -23.72 18.36
N ASN A 398 16.60 -23.55 17.10
CA ASN A 398 17.05 -24.39 15.98
C ASN A 398 18.00 -23.66 15.00
N TYR A 399 18.73 -22.63 15.43
CA TYR A 399 19.52 -21.80 14.51
C TYR A 399 20.67 -22.52 13.81
N SER A 400 21.46 -23.34 14.51
CA SER A 400 22.51 -24.17 13.91
C SER A 400 21.94 -25.08 12.83
N THR A 401 20.88 -25.82 13.14
CA THR A 401 20.17 -26.68 12.17
C THR A 401 19.53 -25.91 11.01
N LEU A 402 19.18 -24.63 11.19
CA LEU A 402 18.63 -23.79 10.12
C LEU A 402 19.72 -23.22 9.20
N VAL A 403 20.89 -22.87 9.75
CA VAL A 403 22.07 -22.48 8.96
C VAL A 403 22.60 -23.70 8.19
N ALA A 404 22.75 -24.85 8.85
CA ALA A 404 23.14 -26.11 8.20
C ALA A 404 22.14 -26.52 7.10
N LYS A 405 20.83 -26.52 7.38
CA LYS A 405 19.82 -26.78 6.33
C LYS A 405 19.90 -25.78 5.19
N LEU A 406 20.17 -24.49 5.45
CA LEU A 406 20.31 -23.48 4.41
C LEU A 406 21.55 -23.73 3.54
N LEU A 407 22.71 -24.02 4.13
CA LEU A 407 23.94 -24.36 3.41
C LEU A 407 23.75 -25.63 2.56
N ASN A 408 23.11 -26.66 3.13
CA ASN A 408 22.76 -27.88 2.40
C ASN A 408 21.80 -27.60 1.22
N THR A 409 20.79 -26.74 1.38
CA THR A 409 19.89 -26.35 0.27
C THR A 409 20.55 -25.44 -0.78
N LEU A 410 21.74 -24.91 -0.51
CA LEU A 410 22.49 -24.03 -1.41
C LEU A 410 23.70 -24.74 -2.03
N ASN A 411 23.84 -26.06 -1.85
CA ASN A 411 24.92 -26.90 -2.40
C ASN A 411 26.36 -26.43 -2.10
N VAL A 412 26.57 -25.69 -1.00
CA VAL A 412 27.93 -25.33 -0.57
C VAL A 412 28.41 -26.30 0.51
N LYS A 413 29.09 -27.36 0.06
CA LYS A 413 30.00 -28.12 0.93
C LYS A 413 31.25 -27.27 1.17
N TYR A 414 31.61 -27.10 2.44
CA TYR A 414 32.94 -26.62 2.80
C TYR A 414 33.95 -27.77 2.64
N PRO A 415 35.21 -27.51 2.25
CA PRO A 415 36.29 -28.44 2.54
C PRO A 415 36.43 -28.54 4.06
N ASP A 416 36.39 -29.76 4.60
CA ASP A 416 36.27 -29.99 6.03
C ASP A 416 37.44 -29.39 6.82
N CYS A 417 37.12 -28.53 7.79
CA CYS A 417 38.07 -28.18 8.84
C CYS A 417 38.30 -29.42 9.71
N LYS A 418 39.49 -30.03 9.58
CA LYS A 418 39.88 -31.24 10.31
C LYS A 418 39.61 -31.09 11.82
N ALA A 419 38.64 -31.84 12.33
CA ALA A 419 38.46 -32.06 13.76
C ALA A 419 39.19 -33.34 14.15
N ASN A 420 40.13 -33.24 15.10
CA ASN A 420 40.85 -34.40 15.64
C ASN A 420 39.92 -35.26 16.51
N GLY A 421 40.17 -36.58 16.53
CA GLY A 421 39.68 -37.48 17.58
C GLY A 421 38.51 -38.39 17.21
N SER A 422 38.85 -39.63 16.86
CA SER A 422 38.03 -40.82 17.19
C SER A 422 38.27 -41.19 18.68
N PRO A 423 37.57 -42.17 19.32
CA PRO A 423 36.92 -43.33 18.69
C PRO A 423 35.55 -43.79 19.27
N ASN A 424 35.11 -44.94 18.72
CA ASN A 424 34.18 -45.95 19.27
C ASN A 424 32.66 -45.80 19.04
N GLY A 425 32.12 -46.76 18.29
CA GLY A 425 31.03 -47.60 18.80
C GLY A 425 29.74 -47.69 17.98
N GLY A 426 29.56 -48.79 17.24
CA GLY A 426 28.25 -49.43 17.03
C GLY A 426 27.30 -48.89 15.95
N ALA A 427 27.27 -49.55 14.79
CA ALA A 427 26.00 -49.88 14.13
C ALA A 427 25.31 -51.01 14.94
N PRO A 428 23.97 -51.20 14.95
CA PRO A 428 23.14 -51.46 13.74
C PRO A 428 21.67 -50.96 13.92
N PRO A 429 20.60 -51.58 13.34
CA PRO A 429 20.41 -52.08 11.98
C PRO A 429 19.25 -51.35 11.23
N SER A 430 19.13 -51.66 9.94
CA SER A 430 17.92 -51.44 9.14
C SER A 430 16.82 -52.47 9.44
N LEU A 431 15.56 -52.04 9.49
CA LEU A 431 14.36 -52.92 9.44
C LEU A 431 13.24 -52.20 8.67
N GLY A 432 12.49 -52.93 7.84
CA GLY A 432 11.53 -52.34 6.90
C GLY A 432 10.10 -52.88 7.02
N VAL A 433 9.19 -52.22 6.28
CA VAL A 433 7.88 -52.68 5.78
C VAL A 433 6.97 -53.43 6.79
N THR A 434 6.00 -52.77 7.44
CA THR A 434 4.55 -52.69 7.07
C THR A 434 3.76 -52.18 8.31
N ARG A 435 2.45 -51.85 8.34
CA ARG A 435 1.37 -51.74 7.33
C ARG A 435 0.42 -50.54 7.66
N SER A 436 -0.78 -50.55 7.09
CA SER A 436 -1.95 -49.67 7.19
C SER A 436 -2.74 -49.70 8.52
N VAL A 437 -3.34 -48.55 8.91
CA VAL A 437 -4.78 -48.41 9.27
C VAL A 437 -5.28 -47.03 8.77
N ALA A 438 -6.57 -46.93 8.43
CA ALA A 438 -7.21 -45.81 7.72
C ALA A 438 -7.45 -44.53 8.56
N GLY A 439 -7.70 -43.41 7.87
CA GLY A 439 -8.12 -42.13 8.47
C GLY A 439 -8.47 -41.06 7.43
N SER A 440 -9.76 -40.97 7.07
CA SER A 440 -10.47 -39.83 6.43
C SER A 440 -9.69 -38.92 5.46
N THR A 441 -9.96 -39.07 4.16
CA THR A 441 -9.61 -38.09 3.13
C THR A 441 -10.50 -36.84 3.23
N ASP A 442 -9.92 -35.73 3.68
CA ASP A 442 -10.44 -34.37 3.43
C ASP A 442 -9.30 -33.44 3.04
N THR A 443 -9.17 -33.16 1.74
CA THR A 443 -8.08 -32.38 1.17
C THR A 443 -8.44 -30.90 1.02
N PRO A 444 -7.69 -29.96 1.62
CA PRO A 444 -7.87 -28.53 1.36
C PRO A 444 -7.24 -28.13 0.02
N GLU A 445 -8.02 -28.27 -1.05
CA GLU A 445 -7.68 -27.83 -2.40
C GLU A 445 -7.65 -26.29 -2.53
N HIS A 446 -6.62 -25.62 -2.02
CA HIS A 446 -6.22 -24.29 -2.55
C HIS A 446 -4.78 -23.82 -2.24
N GLN A 447 -3.95 -24.62 -1.56
CA GLN A 447 -2.55 -24.24 -1.27
C GLN A 447 -1.46 -25.11 -1.93
N LYS A 448 -1.81 -26.21 -2.62
CA LYS A 448 -0.82 -27.03 -3.35
C LYS A 448 -0.47 -26.52 -4.77
N ARG A 449 -1.32 -25.71 -5.42
CA ARG A 449 -1.09 -25.20 -6.80
C ARG A 449 0.06 -24.18 -6.95
N GLN A 450 0.78 -23.81 -5.88
CA GLN A 450 1.82 -22.75 -5.92
C GLN A 450 3.22 -23.21 -5.50
N GLY A 451 3.48 -24.53 -5.51
CA GLY A 451 4.81 -25.11 -5.24
C GLY A 451 5.70 -25.29 -6.47
N TYR A 452 5.10 -25.59 -7.62
CA TYR A 452 5.78 -25.84 -8.90
C TYR A 452 5.09 -25.08 -10.01
N ASN A 453 5.63 -23.91 -10.37
CA ASN A 453 5.55 -23.37 -11.73
C ASN A 453 6.93 -22.79 -12.05
N ARG A 454 7.78 -23.68 -12.55
CA ARG A 454 9.10 -23.35 -13.09
C ARG A 454 8.85 -22.74 -14.46
N VAL A 455 8.79 -21.40 -14.53
CA VAL A 455 8.56 -20.69 -15.79
C VAL A 455 9.78 -20.91 -16.70
N SER A 456 9.69 -21.93 -17.55
CA SER A 456 10.51 -22.06 -18.75
C SER A 456 9.96 -21.09 -19.78
N VAL A 457 10.83 -20.19 -20.25
CA VAL A 457 10.54 -19.38 -21.44
C VAL A 457 10.55 -20.32 -22.64
N ALA A 458 9.42 -20.40 -23.35
CA ALA A 458 9.29 -21.09 -24.62
C ALA A 458 8.55 -20.16 -25.58
N SER A 459 9.15 -19.93 -26.74
CA SER A 459 8.63 -19.15 -27.86
C SER A 459 8.04 -20.09 -28.91
N SER A 460 6.83 -19.81 -29.38
CA SER A 460 6.31 -20.31 -30.67
C SER A 460 5.02 -19.59 -31.04
N ASP A 461 5.12 -18.69 -32.01
CA ASP A 461 4.41 -18.68 -33.29
C ASP A 461 2.87 -18.81 -33.38
N THR A 462 2.36 -18.03 -34.34
CA THR A 462 0.98 -17.92 -34.80
C THR A 462 0.51 -19.11 -35.64
N SER A 463 -0.71 -19.60 -35.37
CA SER A 463 -1.69 -19.91 -36.41
C SER A 463 -3.10 -19.81 -35.84
N ALA A 464 -4.06 -19.38 -36.65
CA ALA A 464 -5.45 -19.22 -36.25
C ALA A 464 -6.32 -20.30 -36.90
N THR A 465 -7.23 -20.88 -36.12
CA THR A 465 -8.43 -21.56 -36.63
C THR A 465 -9.60 -21.15 -35.75
N ASN A 466 -10.67 -20.66 -36.39
CA ASN A 466 -11.95 -20.42 -35.73
C ASN A 466 -12.72 -21.74 -35.72
N ASP A 467 -13.23 -22.13 -34.55
CA ASP A 467 -14.41 -22.98 -34.47
C ASP A 467 -15.35 -22.45 -33.39
N LYS A 468 -16.63 -22.38 -33.73
CA LYS A 468 -17.69 -21.91 -32.84
C LYS A 468 -18.29 -23.11 -32.09
N CYS A 469 -18.36 -23.01 -30.77
CA CYS A 469 -19.32 -23.78 -29.98
C CYS A 469 -20.05 -22.81 -29.06
N GLU A 470 -21.38 -22.83 -29.15
CA GLU A 470 -22.28 -21.98 -28.36
C GLU A 470 -22.55 -22.64 -27.00
N ASP A 471 -21.61 -22.50 -26.07
CA ASP A 471 -21.85 -22.86 -24.67
C ASP A 471 -22.37 -21.65 -23.89
N SER A 472 -23.52 -21.86 -23.24
CA SER A 472 -24.26 -20.86 -22.47
C SER A 472 -23.39 -20.16 -21.43
N ILE A 473 -23.27 -18.83 -21.57
CA ILE A 473 -22.35 -18.00 -20.80
C ILE A 473 -22.86 -17.81 -19.36
N VAL A 474 -22.52 -18.75 -18.47
CA VAL A 474 -22.51 -18.49 -17.02
C VAL A 474 -21.25 -17.67 -16.71
N HIS A 475 -21.38 -16.34 -16.79
CA HIS A 475 -20.35 -15.43 -16.32
C HIS A 475 -20.11 -15.65 -14.81
N ASN A 476 -19.08 -16.41 -14.47
CA ASN A 476 -18.47 -16.41 -13.13
C ASN A 476 -17.82 -15.04 -12.90
N THR A 477 -18.63 -14.05 -12.53
CA THR A 477 -18.19 -12.68 -12.30
C THR A 477 -17.22 -12.65 -11.11
N SER A 478 -16.06 -12.02 -11.33
CA SER A 478 -15.14 -11.76 -10.23
C SER A 478 -15.78 -10.77 -9.26
N PRO A 479 -15.53 -10.85 -7.94
CA PRO A 479 -16.11 -9.90 -7.00
C PRO A 479 -15.52 -8.50 -7.22
N HIS A 480 -16.32 -7.61 -7.81
CA HIS A 480 -16.05 -6.18 -7.93
C HIS A 480 -16.50 -5.45 -6.66
N VAL A 481 -15.74 -4.44 -6.25
CA VAL A 481 -16.05 -3.58 -5.10
C VAL A 481 -16.20 -2.14 -5.59
N PRO A 482 -17.34 -1.48 -5.36
CA PRO A 482 -17.51 -0.06 -5.64
C PRO A 482 -16.68 0.76 -4.65
N ILE A 483 -16.06 1.83 -5.14
CA ILE A 483 -15.33 2.83 -4.36
C ILE A 483 -15.65 4.22 -4.91
N TRP A 484 -15.45 5.26 -4.10
CA TRP A 484 -15.32 6.62 -4.64
C TRP A 484 -13.86 7.05 -4.60
N LEU A 485 -13.41 7.62 -5.72
CA LEU A 485 -12.13 8.30 -5.84
C LEU A 485 -12.37 9.80 -5.97
N ILE A 486 -11.99 10.56 -4.95
CA ILE A 486 -12.28 11.99 -4.86
C ILE A 486 -11.00 12.77 -5.10
N ARG A 487 -10.99 13.65 -6.11
CA ARG A 487 -9.82 14.51 -6.41
C ARG A 487 -9.67 15.58 -5.32
N ARG A 488 -8.49 15.76 -4.74
CA ARG A 488 -8.27 16.80 -3.70
C ARG A 488 -7.97 18.17 -4.32
N GLY A 489 -8.67 19.22 -3.87
CA GLY A 489 -8.36 20.61 -4.22
C GLY A 489 -7.15 21.21 -3.48
N ASP A 490 -6.62 20.50 -2.48
CA ASP A 490 -5.51 20.97 -1.62
C ASP A 490 -4.19 21.21 -2.35
N ALA A 491 -3.33 22.05 -1.76
CA ALA A 491 -1.93 22.24 -2.18
C ALA A 491 -1.09 20.94 -2.16
N LEU A 492 -1.45 19.97 -1.31
CA LEU A 492 -0.84 18.64 -1.27
C LEU A 492 -1.25 17.75 -2.46
N GLY A 493 -2.35 18.09 -3.14
CA GLY A 493 -2.92 17.38 -4.27
C GLY A 493 -3.26 15.92 -3.99
N GLY A 494 -3.48 15.18 -5.08
CA GLY A 494 -3.82 13.77 -5.05
C GLY A 494 -5.30 13.50 -4.80
N PHE A 495 -5.59 12.42 -4.07
CA PHE A 495 -6.93 11.82 -4.00
C PHE A 495 -7.27 11.28 -2.62
N ASP A 496 -8.55 11.30 -2.27
CA ASP A 496 -9.11 10.52 -1.17
C ASP A 496 -9.85 9.32 -1.74
N VAL A 497 -9.58 8.13 -1.19
CA VAL A 497 -10.22 6.88 -1.60
C VAL A 497 -11.19 6.43 -0.51
N VAL A 498 -12.49 6.46 -0.81
CA VAL A 498 -13.55 5.96 0.08
C VAL A 498 -13.89 4.53 -0.34
N VAL A 499 -13.78 3.58 0.60
CA VAL A 499 -13.88 2.14 0.37
C VAL A 499 -14.81 1.51 1.41
N PRO A 500 -15.71 0.58 1.05
CA PRO A 500 -16.52 -0.13 2.03
C PRO A 500 -15.67 -0.93 3.03
N ALA A 501 -16.00 -0.86 4.31
CA ALA A 501 -15.36 -1.63 5.36
C ALA A 501 -15.59 -3.13 5.15
N GLY A 502 -14.59 -3.95 5.48
CA GLY A 502 -14.59 -5.39 5.27
C GLY A 502 -14.28 -5.83 3.83
N THR A 503 -13.81 -4.94 2.96
CA THR A 503 -13.52 -5.27 1.54
C THR A 503 -12.01 -5.21 1.22
N ILE A 504 -11.62 -4.39 0.23
CA ILE A 504 -10.25 -4.20 -0.23
C ILE A 504 -9.45 -3.20 0.62
N ALA A 505 -10.07 -2.45 1.55
CA ALA A 505 -9.44 -1.35 2.28
C ALA A 505 -8.08 -1.73 2.94
N ARG A 506 -8.06 -2.77 3.77
CA ARG A 506 -6.82 -3.32 4.33
C ARG A 506 -5.80 -3.77 3.27
N LYS A 507 -6.25 -4.26 2.11
CA LYS A 507 -5.39 -4.72 1.02
C LYS A 507 -4.76 -3.54 0.28
N LEU A 508 -5.56 -2.53 -0.05
CA LEU A 508 -5.19 -1.26 -0.65
C LEU A 508 -4.08 -0.58 0.16
N TRP A 509 -4.26 -0.41 1.48
CA TRP A 509 -3.22 0.14 2.38
C TRP A 509 -1.88 -0.59 2.27
N ILE A 510 -1.90 -1.92 2.23
CA ILE A 510 -0.70 -2.75 2.07
C ILE A 510 -0.06 -2.53 0.70
N MET A 511 -0.86 -2.41 -0.36
CA MET A 511 -0.39 -2.23 -1.73
C MET A 511 0.23 -0.85 -1.94
N CYS A 512 -0.39 0.25 -1.49
CA CYS A 512 0.19 1.59 -1.53
C CYS A 512 1.62 1.61 -0.93
N ASN A 513 1.76 1.03 0.27
CA ASN A 513 3.05 0.89 0.96
C ASN A 513 4.06 -0.05 0.26
N ARG A 514 3.62 -0.96 -0.63
CA ARG A 514 4.48 -1.88 -1.40
C ARG A 514 4.98 -1.28 -2.69
N TYR A 515 4.12 -0.57 -3.41
CA TYR A 515 4.45 0.15 -4.65
C TYR A 515 5.36 1.36 -4.38
N GLY A 516 5.30 1.92 -3.17
CA GLY A 516 6.35 2.83 -2.69
C GLY A 516 5.85 4.04 -1.92
N ALA A 517 4.53 4.21 -1.75
CA ALA A 517 3.98 5.30 -0.95
C ALA A 517 4.49 5.24 0.50
N LEU A 518 4.73 6.41 1.07
CA LEU A 518 5.12 6.53 2.47
C LEU A 518 3.87 6.61 3.35
N GLY A 519 3.57 5.53 4.07
CA GLY A 519 2.55 5.56 5.12
C GLY A 519 2.97 6.48 6.27
N ILE A 520 2.07 7.39 6.70
CA ILE A 520 2.31 8.39 7.76
C ILE A 520 1.27 8.32 8.89
N GLY A 521 1.67 8.72 10.10
CA GLY A 521 0.78 8.91 11.25
C GLY A 521 0.25 10.34 11.36
N LEU A 522 -0.47 10.62 12.45
CA LEU A 522 -1.03 11.95 12.75
C LEU A 522 0.04 13.07 12.86
N GLU A 523 1.15 12.87 13.57
CA GLU A 523 2.22 13.89 13.72
C GLU A 523 2.80 14.29 12.35
N GLU A 524 2.95 13.31 11.46
CA GLU A 524 3.51 13.55 10.13
C GLU A 524 2.46 14.15 9.17
N ARG A 525 1.17 13.91 9.39
CA ARG A 525 0.07 14.59 8.68
C ARG A 525 -0.01 16.07 9.08
N HIS A 526 -0.08 16.35 10.39
CA HIS A 526 -0.13 17.73 10.90
C HIS A 526 1.03 18.57 10.39
N MET A 527 2.24 18.02 10.43
CA MET A 527 3.43 18.66 9.87
C MET A 527 3.31 18.97 8.38
N LEU A 528 2.76 18.08 7.56
CA LEU A 528 2.55 18.35 6.12
C LEU A 528 1.48 19.40 5.87
N TYR A 529 0.41 19.41 6.66
CA TYR A 529 -0.65 20.41 6.58
C TYR A 529 -0.13 21.81 6.95
N ALA A 530 0.58 21.92 8.08
CA ALA A 530 1.22 23.15 8.52
C ALA A 530 2.25 23.69 7.52
N GLU A 531 3.08 22.83 6.90
CA GLU A 531 4.05 23.25 5.86
C GLU A 531 3.39 23.72 4.54
N ASN A 532 2.06 23.57 4.39
CA ASN A 532 1.28 24.09 3.26
C ASN A 532 0.20 25.10 3.71
N ASN A 533 0.31 25.66 4.91
CA ASN A 533 -0.64 26.62 5.49
C ASN A 533 -2.10 26.12 5.57
N GLN A 534 -2.31 24.80 5.69
CA GLN A 534 -3.64 24.21 5.85
C GLN A 534 -3.89 23.86 7.33
N PRO A 535 -4.96 24.36 7.97
CA PRO A 535 -5.26 24.04 9.37
C PRO A 535 -5.80 22.61 9.49
N MET A 536 -5.40 21.90 10.56
CA MET A 536 -5.87 20.55 10.85
C MET A 536 -6.76 20.52 12.10
N PHE A 537 -8.05 20.28 11.90
CA PHE A 537 -8.97 20.04 13.00
C PHE A 537 -8.64 18.73 13.74
N PRO A 538 -8.71 18.68 15.09
CA PRO A 538 -9.10 19.74 16.02
C PRO A 538 -7.92 20.57 16.56
N GLN A 539 -6.70 20.31 16.11
CA GLN A 539 -5.47 20.80 16.76
C GLN A 539 -5.25 22.30 16.55
N ASP A 540 -5.60 22.78 15.36
CA ASP A 540 -5.39 24.17 14.94
C ASP A 540 -6.67 25.04 15.07
N TYR A 541 -7.66 24.57 15.85
CA TYR A 541 -8.99 25.20 16.01
C TYR A 541 -9.31 25.45 17.51
N PRO A 542 -8.59 26.38 18.17
CA PRO A 542 -8.63 26.58 19.63
C PRO A 542 -9.96 27.16 20.16
N ASP A 543 -10.72 27.81 19.29
CA ASP A 543 -12.07 28.33 19.51
C ASP A 543 -13.09 27.20 19.73
N THR A 544 -12.95 26.10 18.99
CA THR A 544 -13.86 24.96 19.08
C THR A 544 -13.71 24.18 20.39
N LEU A 545 -14.83 23.67 20.90
CA LEU A 545 -14.86 22.83 22.11
C LEU A 545 -14.01 21.55 21.96
N ALA A 546 -13.89 21.03 20.74
CA ALA A 546 -12.98 19.94 20.41
C ALA A 546 -11.49 20.33 20.50
N GLY A 547 -11.12 21.53 20.03
CA GLY A 547 -9.76 22.05 20.13
C GLY A 547 -9.36 22.39 21.57
N GLN A 548 -10.25 23.03 22.35
CA GLN A 548 -10.03 23.25 23.78
C GLN A 548 -9.79 21.94 24.53
N ARG A 549 -10.60 20.90 24.26
CA ARG A 549 -10.37 19.54 24.81
C ARG A 549 -9.02 18.96 24.37
N HIS A 550 -8.58 19.21 23.14
CA HIS A 550 -7.28 18.75 22.65
C HIS A 550 -6.10 19.46 23.32
N LEU A 551 -6.18 20.77 23.53
CA LEU A 551 -5.15 21.56 24.21
C LEU A 551 -5.00 21.13 25.68
N ARG A 552 -6.10 21.04 26.44
CA ARG A 552 -6.07 20.54 27.83
C ARG A 552 -5.49 19.12 27.94
N ALA A 553 -5.78 18.25 26.96
CA ALA A 553 -5.23 16.89 26.88
C ALA A 553 -3.75 16.81 26.44
N LYS A 554 -3.12 17.95 26.16
CA LYS A 554 -1.68 18.10 25.84
C LYS A 554 -0.90 18.76 26.98
N GLU A 555 -1.59 19.49 27.85
CA GLU A 555 -1.07 20.08 29.08
C GLU A 555 -1.04 19.08 30.26
N SER A 556 -1.83 18.00 30.16
CA SER A 556 -1.88 16.86 31.09
C SER A 556 -1.01 15.68 30.66
#